data_AF-A0A9J5W5M5-F1
#
_entry.id   AF-A0A9J5W5M5-F1
#
_cell.length_a   1.000
_cell.length_b   1.000
_cell.length_c   1.000
_cell.angle_alpha   90.00
_cell.angle_beta   90.00
_cell.angle_gamma   90.00
#
_symmetry.space_group_name_H-M   'P 1'
#
loop_
_entity.id
_entity.type
_entity.pdbx_description
1 polymer ?
#
loop_
_entity_poly.entity_id
_entity_poly.type
_entity_poly.pdbx_seq_one_letter_code
_entity_poly.pdbx_strand_id
1 'polypeptide(L)'
;METERARAVFELAIDQPALDIPELLWKAYIDFEISEGEFERTRALYERLLNRTKHLKVWISYAKFEASTIDDSDIEQKKKCLQHAKDVFERAVSYLINSAPELKEERTNLLEEWIYMESNFGELGDANLVLAKLPKKLKKRRQIETEDGPAAYEEYIAYLFPEELQANNLNILASAIATKD
;
A
#
# COMPACT_ATOMS: atom_id res chain seq x y z
N MET A 1 -8.53 -18.61 -30.58
CA MET A 1 -9.23 -18.88 -29.32
C MET A 1 -9.94 -17.61 -28.89
N GLU A 2 -11.10 -17.72 -28.25
CA GLU A 2 -11.90 -16.56 -27.81
C GLU A 2 -11.14 -15.69 -26.79
N THR A 3 -10.27 -16.29 -25.98
CA THR A 3 -9.42 -15.61 -24.99
C THR A 3 -8.50 -14.56 -25.62
N GLU A 4 -7.76 -14.91 -26.68
CA GLU A 4 -6.90 -13.97 -27.42
C GLU A 4 -7.70 -12.83 -28.06
N ARG A 5 -8.94 -13.09 -28.49
CA ARG A 5 -9.82 -12.03 -29.01
C ARG A 5 -10.26 -11.09 -27.90
N ALA A 6 -10.62 -11.62 -26.73
CA ALA A 6 -10.98 -10.83 -25.56
C ALA A 6 -9.81 -9.95 -25.09
N ARG A 7 -8.59 -10.52 -25.02
CA ARG A 7 -7.35 -9.78 -24.70
C ARG A 7 -7.11 -8.63 -25.66
N ALA A 8 -7.24 -8.86 -26.96
CA ALA A 8 -7.08 -7.81 -27.96
C ALA A 8 -8.09 -6.66 -27.77
N VAL A 9 -9.33 -6.96 -27.36
CA VAL A 9 -10.34 -5.95 -27.05
C VAL A 9 -9.97 -5.17 -25.80
N PHE A 10 -9.50 -5.82 -24.73
CA PHE A 10 -9.05 -5.15 -23.51
C PHE A 10 -7.85 -4.25 -23.76
N GLU A 11 -6.82 -4.73 -24.45
CA GLU A 11 -5.63 -3.93 -24.81
C GLU A 11 -6.02 -2.71 -25.65
N LEU A 12 -6.88 -2.89 -26.65
CA LEU A 12 -7.38 -1.76 -27.44
C LEU A 12 -8.12 -0.75 -26.56
N ALA A 13 -8.92 -1.21 -25.60
CA ALA A 13 -9.70 -0.34 -24.73
C ALA A 13 -8.83 0.47 -23.76
N ILE A 14 -7.79 -0.13 -23.16
CA ILE A 14 -6.90 0.57 -22.20
C ILE A 14 -5.95 1.57 -22.88
N ASP A 15 -5.72 1.39 -24.18
CA ASP A 15 -4.95 2.31 -25.03
C ASP A 15 -5.76 3.53 -25.46
N GLN A 16 -7.10 3.48 -25.41
CA GLN A 16 -7.95 4.64 -25.72
C GLN A 16 -8.00 5.61 -24.52
N PRO A 17 -7.46 6.84 -24.61
CA PRO A 17 -7.45 7.77 -23.48
C PRO A 17 -8.86 8.16 -23.01
N ALA A 18 -9.85 8.13 -23.91
CA ALA A 18 -11.25 8.43 -23.59
C ALA A 18 -11.95 7.33 -22.78
N LEU A 19 -11.40 6.11 -22.76
CA LEU A 19 -11.91 4.96 -22.02
C LEU A 19 -10.98 4.53 -20.88
N ASP A 20 -9.88 5.25 -20.69
CA ASP A 20 -8.94 5.07 -19.60
C ASP A 20 -9.54 5.59 -18.28
N ILE A 21 -10.55 4.85 -17.80
CA ILE A 21 -11.09 4.96 -16.45
C ILE A 21 -10.35 3.90 -15.63
N PRO A 22 -9.28 4.27 -14.89
CA PRO A 22 -8.33 3.30 -14.35
C PRO A 22 -8.98 2.29 -13.40
N GLU A 23 -10.09 2.64 -12.77
CA GLU A 23 -10.72 1.80 -11.75
C GLU A 23 -11.62 0.70 -12.31
N LEU A 24 -12.29 0.91 -13.46
CA LEU A 24 -13.29 -0.05 -13.96
C LEU A 24 -12.70 -0.97 -15.02
N LEU A 25 -12.05 -0.42 -16.04
CA LEU A 25 -11.55 -1.19 -17.17
C LEU A 25 -10.37 -2.07 -16.78
N TRP A 26 -9.40 -1.52 -16.05
CA TRP A 26 -8.26 -2.30 -15.56
C TRP A 26 -8.69 -3.39 -14.59
N LYS A 27 -9.63 -3.08 -13.69
CA LYS A 27 -10.19 -4.08 -12.79
C LYS A 27 -10.83 -5.23 -13.59
N ALA A 28 -11.68 -4.91 -14.58
CA ALA A 28 -12.30 -5.94 -15.40
C ALA A 28 -11.27 -6.78 -16.18
N TYR A 29 -10.19 -6.16 -16.67
CA TYR A 29 -9.14 -6.88 -17.38
C TYR A 29 -8.32 -7.78 -16.44
N ILE A 30 -7.96 -7.27 -15.26
CA ILE A 30 -7.27 -8.04 -14.22
C ILE A 30 -8.14 -9.22 -13.76
N ASP A 31 -9.42 -8.99 -13.46
CA ASP A 31 -10.35 -10.05 -13.06
C ASP A 31 -10.49 -11.12 -14.15
N PHE A 32 -10.47 -10.73 -15.42
CA PHE A 32 -10.48 -11.64 -16.55
C PHE A 32 -9.22 -12.54 -16.57
N GLU A 33 -8.00 -11.97 -16.50
CA GLU A 33 -6.78 -12.79 -16.51
C GLU A 33 -6.66 -13.68 -15.25
N ILE A 34 -7.16 -13.22 -14.10
CA ILE A 34 -7.27 -14.07 -12.89
C ILE A 34 -8.20 -15.26 -13.15
N SER A 35 -9.34 -15.04 -13.79
CA SER A 35 -10.31 -16.11 -14.10
C SER A 35 -9.78 -17.14 -15.09
N GLU A 36 -8.90 -16.71 -16.01
CA GLU A 36 -8.20 -17.60 -16.94
C GLU A 36 -6.98 -18.31 -16.29
N GLY A 37 -6.64 -17.96 -15.04
CA GLY A 37 -5.51 -18.54 -14.31
C GLY A 37 -4.14 -18.06 -14.78
N GLU A 38 -4.08 -16.90 -15.44
CA GLU A 38 -2.88 -16.37 -16.09
C GLU A 38 -2.16 -15.39 -15.16
N PHE A 39 -1.46 -15.97 -14.17
CA PHE A 39 -0.82 -15.22 -13.08
C PHE A 39 0.24 -14.24 -13.58
N GLU A 40 1.11 -14.66 -14.51
CA GLU A 40 2.19 -13.83 -15.04
C GLU A 40 1.65 -12.62 -15.80
N ARG A 41 0.56 -12.79 -16.55
CA ARG A 41 -0.13 -11.70 -17.25
C ARG A 41 -0.79 -10.76 -16.26
N THR A 42 -1.44 -11.31 -15.24
CA THR A 42 -2.07 -10.53 -14.16
C THR A 42 -1.03 -9.66 -13.44
N ARG A 43 0.14 -10.20 -13.11
CA ARG A 43 1.28 -9.43 -12.55
C ARG A 43 1.68 -8.28 -13.47
N ALA A 44 1.87 -8.57 -14.77
CA ALA A 44 2.24 -7.55 -15.74
C ALA A 44 1.20 -6.42 -15.85
N LEU A 45 -0.10 -6.75 -15.74
CA LEU A 45 -1.17 -5.76 -15.69
C LEU A 45 -1.12 -4.90 -14.43
N TYR A 46 -0.91 -5.50 -13.25
CA TYR A 46 -0.74 -4.75 -12.01
C TYR A 46 0.47 -3.82 -12.06
N GLU A 47 1.61 -4.27 -12.59
CA GLU A 47 2.81 -3.43 -12.75
C GLU A 47 2.55 -2.26 -13.72
N ARG A 48 1.88 -2.51 -14.85
CA ARG A 48 1.48 -1.46 -15.80
C ARG A 48 0.53 -0.45 -15.14
N LEU A 49 -0.47 -0.92 -14.42
CA LEU A 49 -1.42 -0.06 -13.72
C LEU A 49 -0.70 0.77 -12.65
N LEU A 50 0.19 0.15 -11.87
CA LEU A 50 0.99 0.83 -10.87
C LEU A 50 1.94 1.87 -11.47
N ASN A 51 2.41 1.69 -12.70
CA ASN A 51 3.21 2.72 -13.38
C ASN A 51 2.38 3.95 -13.78
N ARG A 52 1.07 3.79 -13.99
CA ARG A 52 0.14 4.90 -14.29
C ARG A 52 -0.40 5.58 -13.04
N THR A 53 -0.69 4.79 -12.01
CA THR A 53 -1.28 5.27 -10.75
C THR A 53 -0.62 4.61 -9.55
N LYS A 54 -0.49 5.35 -8.44
CA LYS A 54 0.06 4.84 -7.18
C LYS A 54 -1.00 4.78 -6.07
N HIS A 55 -2.28 4.68 -6.43
CA HIS A 55 -3.36 4.59 -5.45
C HIS A 55 -3.19 3.38 -4.53
N LEU A 56 -3.40 3.62 -3.23
CA LEU A 56 -3.32 2.59 -2.20
C LEU A 56 -4.15 1.33 -2.52
N LYS A 57 -5.36 1.51 -3.05
CA LYS A 57 -6.26 0.39 -3.40
C LYS A 57 -5.64 -0.57 -4.41
N VAL A 58 -4.84 -0.08 -5.36
CA VAL A 58 -4.17 -0.91 -6.36
C VAL A 58 -3.09 -1.76 -5.71
N TRP A 59 -2.28 -1.18 -4.82
CA TRP A 59 -1.28 -1.91 -4.04
C TRP A 59 -1.90 -3.02 -3.20
N ILE A 60 -2.99 -2.72 -2.47
CA ILE A 60 -3.70 -3.72 -1.65
C ILE A 60 -4.27 -4.83 -2.54
N SER A 61 -4.90 -4.49 -3.67
CA SER A 61 -5.45 -5.47 -4.61
C SER A 61 -4.37 -6.40 -5.16
N TYR A 62 -3.20 -5.84 -5.51
CA TYR A 62 -2.09 -6.62 -6.01
C TYR A 62 -1.53 -7.58 -4.94
N ALA A 63 -1.34 -7.11 -3.71
CA ALA A 63 -0.88 -7.96 -2.62
C ALA A 63 -1.88 -9.08 -2.29
N LYS A 64 -3.19 -8.79 -2.34
CA LYS A 64 -4.25 -9.81 -2.15
C LYS A 64 -4.24 -10.84 -3.28
N PHE A 65 -3.97 -10.42 -4.51
CA PHE A 65 -3.79 -11.34 -5.63
C PHE A 65 -2.58 -12.26 -5.42
N GLU A 66 -1.40 -11.74 -5.04
CA GLU A 66 -0.22 -12.58 -4.78
C GLU A 66 -0.43 -13.53 -3.60
N ALA A 67 -1.22 -13.12 -2.60
CA ALA A 67 -1.61 -13.94 -1.47
C ALA A 67 -2.60 -15.06 -1.84
N SER A 68 -3.19 -15.05 -3.04
CA SER A 68 -4.14 -16.08 -3.44
C SER A 68 -3.44 -17.43 -3.69
N THR A 69 -4.03 -18.49 -3.15
CA THR A 69 -3.52 -19.86 -3.23
C THR A 69 -4.43 -20.67 -4.14
N ILE A 70 -3.86 -21.51 -5.00
CA ILE A 70 -4.64 -22.41 -5.87
C ILE A 70 -5.02 -23.66 -5.07
N ASP A 71 -4.08 -24.15 -4.25
CA ASP A 71 -4.28 -25.30 -3.37
C ASP A 71 -3.97 -24.90 -1.92
N ASP A 72 -4.98 -25.00 -1.05
CA ASP A 72 -4.83 -24.66 0.36
C ASP A 72 -4.02 -25.69 1.16
N SER A 73 -3.79 -26.87 0.60
CA SER A 73 -3.01 -27.93 1.23
C SER A 73 -1.51 -27.85 0.93
N ASP A 74 -1.11 -27.13 -0.12
CA ASP A 74 0.30 -26.95 -0.48
C ASP A 74 0.94 -25.82 0.35
N ILE A 75 1.61 -26.22 1.43
CA ILE A 75 2.32 -25.31 2.34
C ILE A 75 3.45 -24.56 1.63
N GLU A 76 4.14 -25.19 0.67
CA GLU A 76 5.26 -24.56 -0.03
C GLU A 76 4.76 -23.49 -1.01
N GLN A 77 3.65 -23.77 -1.70
CA GLN A 77 2.98 -22.75 -2.50
C GLN A 77 2.48 -21.59 -1.64
N LYS A 78 1.85 -21.88 -0.49
CA LYS A 78 1.40 -20.86 0.46
C LYS A 78 2.52 -19.92 0.90
N LYS A 79 3.70 -20.46 1.20
CA LYS A 79 4.88 -19.67 1.56
C LYS A 79 5.31 -18.73 0.43
N LYS A 80 5.30 -19.20 -0.81
CA LYS A 80 5.66 -18.39 -1.98
C LYS A 80 4.65 -17.26 -2.21
N CYS A 81 3.34 -17.57 -2.17
CA CYS A 81 2.27 -16.57 -2.27
C CYS A 81 2.39 -15.50 -1.19
N LEU A 82 2.61 -15.93 0.07
CA LEU A 82 2.85 -15.01 1.18
C LEU A 82 4.08 -14.13 0.95
N GLN A 83 5.19 -14.71 0.46
CA GLN A 83 6.40 -13.95 0.19
C GLN A 83 6.18 -12.90 -0.90
N HIS A 84 5.54 -13.27 -2.01
CA HIS A 84 5.23 -12.29 -3.06
C HIS A 84 4.32 -11.16 -2.55
N ALA A 85 3.31 -11.48 -1.74
CA ALA A 85 2.45 -10.48 -1.12
C ALA A 85 3.25 -9.53 -0.20
N LYS A 86 4.17 -10.06 0.61
CA LYS A 86 5.09 -9.27 1.44
C LYS A 86 5.93 -8.32 0.59
N ASP A 87 6.51 -8.81 -0.51
CA ASP A 87 7.33 -7.98 -1.42
C ASP A 87 6.51 -6.81 -2.00
N VAL A 88 5.24 -7.03 -2.34
CA VAL A 88 4.33 -5.97 -2.81
C VAL A 88 4.05 -4.95 -1.70
N PHE A 89 3.75 -5.40 -0.48
CA PHE A 89 3.54 -4.51 0.67
C PHE A 89 4.78 -3.68 1.00
N GLU A 90 5.97 -4.30 1.00
CA GLU A 90 7.24 -3.62 1.26
C GLU A 90 7.55 -2.54 0.22
N ARG A 91 7.29 -2.83 -1.06
CA ARG A 91 7.40 -1.85 -2.14
C ARG A 91 6.43 -0.69 -1.95
N ALA A 92 5.18 -0.97 -1.60
CA ALA A 92 4.15 0.05 -1.36
C ALA A 92 4.52 0.93 -0.16
N VAL A 93 4.98 0.35 0.95
CA VAL A 93 5.48 1.10 2.12
C VAL A 93 6.68 1.96 1.73
N SER A 94 7.64 1.42 0.98
CA SER A 94 8.81 2.16 0.52
C SER A 94 8.43 3.35 -0.37
N TYR A 95 7.43 3.19 -1.23
CA TYR A 95 6.89 4.29 -2.03
C TYR A 95 6.26 5.37 -1.13
N LEU A 96 5.42 5.00 -0.16
CA LEU A 96 4.77 5.96 0.73
C LEU A 96 5.78 6.69 1.65
N ILE A 97 6.89 6.05 2.01
CA ILE A 97 7.96 6.70 2.79
C ILE A 97 8.73 7.71 1.92
N ASN A 98 9.14 7.31 0.72
CA ASN A 98 10.11 8.08 -0.08
C ASN A 98 9.46 9.08 -1.04
N SER A 99 8.27 8.77 -1.55
CA SER A 99 7.63 9.52 -2.63
C SER A 99 6.34 10.23 -2.21
N ALA A 100 5.68 9.78 -1.14
CA ALA A 100 4.45 10.40 -0.64
C ALA A 100 4.39 10.45 0.91
N PRO A 101 5.40 11.03 1.59
CA PRO A 101 5.51 11.02 3.05
C PRO A 101 4.36 11.73 3.78
N GLU A 102 3.63 12.60 3.09
CA GLU A 102 2.43 13.27 3.57
C GLU A 102 1.22 12.33 3.72
N LEU A 103 1.17 11.23 2.96
CA LEU A 103 0.06 10.26 2.97
C LEU A 103 0.17 9.27 4.14
N LYS A 104 0.30 9.79 5.36
CA LYS A 104 0.48 9.01 6.58
C LYS A 104 -0.71 8.13 6.93
N GLU A 105 -1.93 8.60 6.66
CA GLU A 105 -3.14 7.82 6.84
C GLU A 105 -3.16 6.62 5.89
N GLU A 106 -2.84 6.83 4.61
CA GLU A 106 -2.76 5.73 3.64
C GLU A 106 -1.68 4.70 4.01
N ARG A 107 -0.50 5.14 4.48
CA ARG A 107 0.53 4.23 5.01
C ARG A 107 0.01 3.43 6.20
N THR A 108 -0.79 4.04 7.06
CA THR A 108 -1.38 3.34 8.20
C THR A 108 -2.36 2.27 7.73
N ASN A 109 -3.26 2.63 6.81
CA ASN A 109 -4.24 1.70 6.26
C ASN A 109 -3.57 0.54 5.51
N LEU A 110 -2.48 0.80 4.78
CA LEU A 110 -1.67 -0.23 4.13
C LEU A 110 -1.09 -1.23 5.15
N LEU A 111 -0.55 -0.74 6.27
CA LEU A 111 0.00 -1.58 7.34
C LEU A 111 -1.10 -2.39 8.04
N GLU A 112 -2.27 -1.80 8.27
CA GLU A 112 -3.43 -2.50 8.84
C GLU A 112 -3.89 -3.65 7.93
N GLU A 113 -3.94 -3.44 6.61
CA GLU A 113 -4.24 -4.51 5.64
C GLU A 113 -3.14 -5.58 5.57
N TRP A 114 -1.87 -5.19 5.70
CA TRP A 114 -0.76 -6.15 5.76
C TRP A 114 -0.85 -7.02 7.03
N ILE A 115 -1.13 -6.43 8.19
CA ILE A 115 -1.38 -7.18 9.44
C ILE A 115 -2.52 -8.18 9.29
N TYR A 116 -3.62 -7.77 8.67
CA TYR A 116 -4.75 -8.64 8.40
C TYR A 116 -4.34 -9.82 7.51
N MET A 117 -3.57 -9.55 6.44
CA MET A 117 -3.06 -10.58 5.55
C MET A 117 -2.15 -11.57 6.29
N GLU A 118 -1.13 -11.11 7.03
CA GLU A 118 -0.24 -11.98 7.81
C GLU A 118 -1.04 -12.87 8.77
N SER A 119 -2.07 -12.30 9.43
CA SER A 119 -2.91 -13.03 10.36
C SER A 119 -3.73 -14.13 9.67
N ASN A 120 -4.18 -13.92 8.44
CA ASN A 120 -4.92 -14.91 7.66
C ASN A 120 -4.06 -16.11 7.21
N PHE A 121 -2.74 -15.94 7.13
CA PHE A 121 -1.81 -17.05 6.87
C PHE A 121 -1.48 -17.89 8.10
N GLY A 122 -2.04 -17.55 9.27
CA GLY A 122 -1.89 -18.31 10.51
C GLY A 122 -0.42 -18.44 10.92
N GLU A 123 0.04 -19.67 11.14
CA GLU A 123 1.42 -19.95 11.58
C GLU A 123 2.49 -19.60 10.54
N LEU A 124 2.11 -19.43 9.26
CA LEU A 124 3.06 -19.04 8.21
C LEU A 124 3.32 -17.52 8.20
N GLY A 125 2.37 -16.74 8.70
CA GLY A 125 2.46 -15.29 8.79
C GLY A 125 3.05 -14.81 10.12
N ASP A 126 3.49 -13.56 10.15
CA ASP A 126 3.91 -12.90 11.38
C ASP A 126 3.45 -11.44 11.42
N ALA A 127 2.24 -11.25 11.94
CA ALA A 127 1.63 -9.94 12.11
C ALA A 127 2.41 -9.03 13.07
N ASN A 128 3.20 -9.58 14.00
CA ASN A 128 3.92 -8.77 15.00
C ASN A 128 5.02 -7.92 14.36
N LEU A 129 5.66 -8.43 13.32
CA LEU A 129 6.67 -7.68 12.55
C LEU A 129 6.08 -6.42 11.92
N VAL A 130 4.82 -6.50 11.47
CA VAL A 130 4.12 -5.38 10.84
C VAL A 130 3.49 -4.46 11.88
N LEU A 131 2.96 -5.00 12.98
CA LEU A 131 2.46 -4.23 14.12
C LEU A 131 3.52 -3.28 14.69
N ALA A 132 4.77 -3.72 14.73
CA ALA A 132 5.90 -2.89 15.16
C ALA A 132 6.14 -1.65 14.28
N LYS A 133 5.58 -1.62 13.06
CA LYS A 133 5.71 -0.50 12.10
C LYS A 133 4.54 0.50 12.19
N LEU A 134 3.46 0.19 12.92
CA LEU A 134 2.29 1.07 13.00
C LEU A 134 2.61 2.39 13.71
N PRO A 135 1.98 3.50 13.28
CA PRO A 135 2.15 4.78 13.92
C PRO A 135 1.34 4.88 15.21
N LYS A 136 1.78 5.76 16.10
CA LYS A 136 0.95 6.28 17.18
C LYS A 136 0.03 7.37 16.61
N LYS A 137 -1.28 7.20 16.81
CA LYS A 137 -2.30 8.21 16.45
C LYS A 137 -2.46 9.17 17.64
N LEU A 138 -2.22 10.46 17.42
CA LEU A 138 -2.26 11.51 18.45
C LEU A 138 -3.28 12.58 18.06
N LYS A 139 -4.17 12.98 18.97
CA LYS A 139 -5.05 14.12 18.74
C LYS A 139 -4.28 15.42 19.01
N LYS A 140 -4.22 16.31 18.01
CA LYS A 140 -3.57 17.62 18.11
C LYS A 140 -4.56 18.73 17.77
N ARG A 141 -4.26 19.95 18.23
CA ARG A 141 -5.01 21.18 17.93
C ARG A 141 -4.10 22.11 17.15
N ARG A 142 -4.57 22.64 16.01
CA ARG A 142 -3.90 23.72 15.27
C ARG A 142 -4.82 24.93 15.19
N GLN A 143 -4.22 26.11 15.08
CA GLN A 143 -4.96 27.35 14.89
C GLN A 143 -5.30 27.52 13.41
N ILE A 144 -6.52 27.95 13.11
CA ILE A 144 -6.93 28.35 11.76
C ILE A 144 -6.87 29.87 11.70
N GLU A 145 -6.14 30.39 10.72
CA GLU A 145 -6.17 31.81 10.38
C GLU A 145 -7.38 32.09 9.49
N THR A 146 -8.21 33.04 9.91
CA THR A 146 -9.30 33.62 9.13
C THR A 146 -8.93 35.04 8.72
N GLU A 147 -9.58 35.60 7.69
CA GLU A 147 -9.29 36.95 7.17
C GLU A 147 -9.32 38.06 8.25
N ASP A 148 -10.06 37.85 9.36
CA ASP A 148 -10.15 38.78 10.51
C ASP A 148 -9.20 38.46 11.68
N GLY A 149 -8.22 37.57 11.47
CA GLY A 149 -7.26 37.12 12.49
C GLY A 149 -7.51 35.69 12.96
N PRO A 150 -6.77 35.20 13.97
CA PRO A 150 -6.87 33.82 14.42
C PRO A 150 -8.14 33.59 15.26
N ALA A 151 -9.16 32.94 14.67
CA ALA A 151 -10.48 32.81 15.30
C ALA A 151 -10.83 31.39 15.77
N ALA A 152 -10.19 30.33 15.26
CA ALA A 152 -10.61 28.96 15.53
C ALA A 152 -9.45 27.97 15.75
N TYR A 153 -9.70 26.93 16.55
CA TYR A 153 -8.82 25.77 16.68
C TYR A 153 -9.46 24.55 16.00
N GLU A 154 -8.71 23.86 15.16
CA GLU A 154 -9.12 22.58 14.55
C GLU A 154 -8.40 21.41 15.23
N GLU A 155 -9.18 20.40 15.61
CA GLU A 155 -8.65 19.12 16.04
C GLU A 155 -8.33 18.24 14.83
N TYR A 156 -7.11 17.71 14.78
CA TYR A 156 -6.68 16.78 13.73
C TYR A 156 -5.91 15.59 14.32
N ILE A 157 -5.92 14.47 13.60
CA ILE A 157 -5.15 13.28 13.96
C ILE A 157 -3.76 13.39 13.35
N ALA A 158 -2.75 13.44 14.21
CA ALA A 158 -1.36 13.34 13.82
C ALA A 158 -0.89 11.88 13.91
N TYR A 159 -0.19 11.42 12.88
CA TYR A 159 0.42 10.10 12.83
C TYR A 159 1.92 10.24 13.07
N LEU A 160 2.44 9.45 14.01
CA LEU A 160 3.85 9.42 14.35
C LEU A 160 4.39 8.01 14.24
N PHE A 161 5.20 7.75 13.22
CA PHE A 161 5.77 6.43 12.95
C PHE A 161 6.97 6.13 13.87
N PRO A 162 7.28 4.85 14.12
CA PRO A 162 8.41 4.44 14.96
C PRO A 162 9.75 5.03 14.52
N GLU A 163 10.00 5.13 13.22
CA GLU A 163 11.27 5.67 12.69
C GLU A 163 11.41 7.17 12.95
N GLU A 164 10.29 7.91 12.94
CA GLU A 164 10.25 9.35 13.21
C GLU A 164 10.53 9.66 14.70
N LEU A 165 10.13 8.76 15.60
CA LEU A 165 10.45 8.85 17.03
C LEU A 165 11.95 8.69 17.29
N GLN A 166 12.59 7.74 16.60
CA GLN A 166 14.01 7.49 16.74
C GLN A 166 14.84 8.67 16.23
N ALA A 167 14.48 9.23 15.06
CA ALA A 167 15.16 10.39 14.50
C ALA A 167 15.06 11.64 15.40
N ASN A 168 13.87 11.90 15.96
CA ASN A 168 13.69 13.04 16.87
C ASN A 168 14.50 12.91 18.16
N ASN A 169 14.56 11.71 18.75
CA ASN A 169 15.37 11.47 19.94
C ASN A 169 16.87 11.68 19.68
N LEU A 170 17.37 11.21 18.53
CA LEU A 170 18.77 11.39 18.14
C LEU A 170 19.14 12.87 17.94
N ASN A 171 18.26 13.66 17.31
CA ASN A 171 18.47 15.09 17.12
C ASN A 171 18.50 15.87 18.44
N ILE A 172 17.64 15.52 19.40
CA ILE A 172 17.63 16.12 20.74
C ILE A 172 18.93 15.78 21.48
N LEU A 173 19.39 14.53 21.44
CA LEU A 173 20.65 14.12 22.06
C LEU A 173 21.87 14.82 21.44
N ALA A 174 21.92 14.94 20.11
CA ALA A 174 23.00 15.65 19.41
C ALA A 174 23.05 17.14 19.79
N SER A 175 21.89 17.81 19.85
CA SER A 175 21.82 19.22 20.27
C SER A 175 22.22 19.44 21.73
N ALA A 176 21.89 18.51 22.64
CA ALA A 176 22.27 18.60 24.06
C ALA A 176 23.77 18.37 24.30
N ILE A 177 24.44 17.61 23.44
CA ILE A 177 25.90 17.40 23.48
C ILE A 177 26.63 18.63 22.93
N ALA A 178 26.11 19.26 21.86
CA ALA A 178 26.72 20.44 21.25
C ALA A 178 26.68 21.72 22.11
N THR A 179 25.85 21.77 23.16
CA THR A 179 25.76 22.91 24.08
C THR A 179 26.69 22.81 25.30
N LYS A 180 27.59 21.83 25.34
CA LYS A 180 28.47 21.55 26.49
C LYS A 180 29.96 21.87 26.28
N ASP A 181 30.31 22.44 25.13
CA ASP A 181 31.62 23.02 24.80
C ASP A 181 31.51 24.54 24.65
#